data_AF-A0A497KDM5-F1
#
_entry.id   AF-A0A497KDM5-F1
#
_cell.length_a   1.000
_cell.length_b   1.000
_cell.length_c   1.000
_cell.angle_alpha   90.00
_cell.angle_beta   90.00
_cell.angle_gamma   90.00
#
_symmetry.space_group_name_H-M   'P 1'
#
loop_
_entity.id
_entity.type
_entity.pdbx_description
1 polymer ?
#
loop_
_entity_poly.entity_id
_entity_poly.type
_entity_poly.pdbx_seq_one_letter_code
_entity_poly.pdbx_strand_id
1 'polypeptide(L)'
;MKEFSLVATGDSLITLKQSVHSEPQYMRLLTLIRGVDCAFTNLEMNLHDYGPTCYPAAECGGTYTRAEPSILEDLLWMGFDIFSTANNHSLDYMYGGLFSTIEHLKKLDVPYAGTGKNLAEARAPCYHSTSNGRVALISACSTFANFGRAGHQRRDMKGRPGLNPLRYLSWFEAKPETIEKLKQVEKELNLPDVVQEEDAYYFNRTKFRAGDNPGMRTKAHPGDMKENLDSIKDAAKQADWVLFTLHAHEGLLR
;
A
#
# COMPACT_ATOMS: atom_id res chain seq x y z
N MET A 1 -22.76 -5.14 23.19
CA MET A 1 -21.92 -5.37 22.00
C MET A 1 -21.31 -6.75 22.16
N LYS A 2 -21.22 -7.54 21.09
CA LYS A 2 -20.42 -8.78 21.14
C LYS A 2 -18.96 -8.40 21.35
N GLU A 3 -18.25 -9.16 22.15
CA GLU A 3 -16.80 -9.03 22.28
C GLU A 3 -16.17 -9.48 20.95
N PHE A 4 -15.22 -8.69 20.43
CA PHE A 4 -14.54 -8.97 19.17
C PHE A 4 -13.04 -8.82 19.38
N SER A 5 -12.28 -9.78 18.87
CA SER A 5 -10.84 -9.88 19.00
C SER A 5 -10.19 -9.86 17.62
N LEU A 6 -9.06 -9.13 17.51
CA LEU A 6 -8.33 -8.94 16.26
C LEU A 6 -6.84 -9.13 16.51
N VAL A 7 -6.17 -9.83 15.60
CA VAL A 7 -4.71 -9.78 15.44
C VAL A 7 -4.40 -9.03 14.16
N ALA A 8 -3.46 -8.10 14.21
CA ALA A 8 -2.96 -7.40 13.04
C ALA A 8 -1.44 -7.51 13.01
N THR A 9 -0.90 -8.05 11.92
CA THR A 9 0.55 -8.10 11.67
C THR A 9 0.94 -7.14 10.56
N GLY A 10 2.24 -6.82 10.51
CA GLY A 10 2.81 -6.04 9.42
C GLY A 10 3.05 -6.88 8.17
N ASP A 11 4.15 -6.56 7.50
CA ASP A 11 4.47 -7.13 6.20
C ASP A 11 4.90 -8.60 6.26
N SER A 12 4.16 -9.44 5.55
CA SER A 12 4.48 -10.85 5.35
C SER A 12 5.41 -11.02 4.15
N LEU A 13 6.69 -10.72 4.36
CA LEU A 13 7.78 -11.04 3.44
C LEU A 13 8.23 -12.50 3.60
N ILE A 14 7.30 -13.43 3.41
CA ILE A 14 7.54 -14.87 3.62
C ILE A 14 7.78 -15.56 2.28
N THR A 15 8.91 -16.25 2.15
CA THR A 15 9.30 -16.98 0.93
C THR A 15 9.43 -18.50 1.14
N LEU A 16 9.43 -18.94 2.40
CA LEU A 16 9.64 -20.33 2.79
C LEU A 16 8.40 -20.87 3.47
N LYS A 17 8.14 -22.16 3.24
CA LYS A 17 7.07 -22.92 3.87
C LYS A 17 7.14 -22.78 5.39
N GLN A 18 6.03 -22.44 6.01
CA GLN A 18 5.96 -22.14 7.45
C GLN A 18 5.46 -23.35 8.25
N SER A 19 4.64 -24.20 7.65
CA SER A 19 4.03 -25.36 8.32
C SER A 19 5.01 -26.47 8.73
N VAL A 20 6.31 -26.34 8.44
CA VAL A 20 7.37 -27.29 8.82
C VAL A 20 7.94 -27.00 10.21
N HIS A 21 7.69 -25.81 10.75
CA HIS A 21 8.18 -25.36 12.04
C HIS A 21 7.27 -25.84 13.18
N SER A 22 7.87 -26.18 14.32
CA SER A 22 7.16 -26.73 15.49
C SER A 22 7.75 -26.27 16.84
N GLU A 23 8.67 -25.31 16.80
CA GLU A 23 9.33 -24.75 17.97
C GLU A 23 8.27 -24.18 18.93
N PRO A 24 8.35 -24.44 20.26
CA PRO A 24 7.30 -24.04 21.19
C PRO A 24 6.96 -22.54 21.19
N GLN A 25 7.94 -21.69 20.89
CA GLN A 25 7.73 -20.23 20.81
C GLN A 25 6.94 -19.84 19.56
N TYR A 26 7.24 -20.48 18.42
CA TYR A 26 6.53 -20.29 17.16
C TYR A 26 5.09 -20.79 17.28
N MET A 27 4.88 -21.97 17.86
CA MET A 27 3.53 -22.49 18.09
C MET A 27 2.67 -21.58 18.98
N ARG A 28 3.28 -20.91 19.98
CA ARG A 28 2.55 -19.90 20.77
C ARG A 28 2.12 -18.69 19.96
N LEU A 29 2.95 -18.22 19.02
CA LEU A 29 2.56 -17.16 18.08
C LEU A 29 1.35 -17.59 17.25
N LEU A 30 1.36 -18.82 16.71
CA LEU A 30 0.23 -19.34 15.94
C LEU A 30 -1.04 -19.46 16.78
N THR A 31 -0.93 -19.85 18.06
CA THR A 31 -2.08 -19.85 18.98
C THR A 31 -2.69 -18.46 19.15
N LEU A 32 -1.87 -17.40 19.17
CA LEU A 32 -2.39 -16.02 19.25
C LEU A 32 -3.12 -15.62 17.96
N ILE A 33 -2.53 -15.92 16.79
CA ILE A 33 -3.12 -15.60 15.48
C ILE A 33 -4.45 -16.35 15.30
N ARG A 34 -4.49 -17.66 15.60
CA ARG A 34 -5.68 -18.50 15.44
C ARG A 34 -6.75 -18.27 16.51
N GLY A 35 -6.39 -17.61 17.61
CA GLY A 35 -7.25 -17.47 18.79
C GLY A 35 -8.20 -16.27 18.76
N VAL A 36 -8.27 -15.55 17.64
CA VAL A 36 -9.08 -14.34 17.48
C VAL A 36 -10.17 -14.50 16.43
N ASP A 37 -11.12 -13.56 16.41
CA ASP A 37 -12.22 -13.56 15.45
C ASP A 37 -11.78 -13.24 14.03
N CYS A 38 -10.72 -12.45 13.88
CA CYS A 38 -10.14 -12.10 12.60
C CYS A 38 -8.64 -11.81 12.75
N ALA A 39 -7.81 -12.43 11.91
CA ALA A 39 -6.39 -12.14 11.82
C ALA A 39 -6.04 -11.49 10.47
N PHE A 40 -5.43 -10.32 10.54
CA PHE A 40 -5.02 -9.51 9.39
C PHE A 40 -3.51 -9.59 9.17
N THR A 41 -3.09 -9.59 7.90
CA THR A 41 -1.70 -9.39 7.51
C THR A 41 -1.55 -8.62 6.19
N ASN A 42 -0.40 -7.95 5.99
CA ASN A 42 -0.05 -7.39 4.69
C ASN A 42 0.71 -8.42 3.84
N LEU A 43 0.12 -8.84 2.72
CA LEU A 43 0.76 -9.71 1.75
C LEU A 43 1.70 -8.87 0.87
N GLU A 44 2.94 -8.75 1.33
CA GLU A 44 4.00 -7.99 0.63
C GLU A 44 4.82 -8.86 -0.32
N MET A 45 4.16 -9.80 -1.00
CA MET A 45 4.81 -10.74 -1.91
C MET A 45 3.97 -10.91 -3.18
N ASN A 46 4.64 -11.00 -4.33
CA ASN A 46 3.98 -11.44 -5.56
C ASN A 46 3.94 -12.98 -5.59
N LEU A 47 2.76 -13.56 -5.76
CA LEU A 47 2.56 -15.01 -5.83
C LEU A 47 2.53 -15.47 -7.29
N HIS A 48 3.64 -16.01 -7.79
CA HIS A 48 3.74 -16.52 -9.16
C HIS A 48 4.93 -17.49 -9.33
N ASP A 49 5.01 -18.19 -10.45
CA ASP A 49 6.04 -19.17 -10.82
C ASP A 49 6.87 -18.73 -12.04
N TYR A 50 7.02 -17.41 -12.20
CA TYR A 50 7.63 -16.80 -13.39
C TYR A 50 6.93 -17.14 -14.71
N GLY A 51 5.61 -17.34 -14.66
CA GLY A 51 4.79 -17.53 -15.85
C GLY A 51 5.00 -16.48 -16.95
N PRO A 52 4.53 -16.74 -18.18
CA PRO A 52 4.96 -16.04 -19.40
C PRO A 52 4.65 -14.54 -19.44
N THR A 53 3.77 -14.05 -18.57
CA THR A 53 3.39 -12.64 -18.46
C THR A 53 4.03 -11.91 -17.29
N CYS A 54 4.82 -12.60 -16.45
CA CYS A 54 5.48 -12.05 -15.27
C CYS A 54 6.85 -11.47 -15.65
N TYR A 55 6.87 -10.17 -15.95
CA TYR A 55 8.11 -9.46 -16.23
C TYR A 55 8.49 -8.59 -15.04
N PRO A 56 9.75 -8.60 -14.58
CA PRO A 56 10.19 -7.67 -13.55
C PRO A 56 10.01 -6.23 -14.04
N ALA A 57 9.52 -5.37 -13.16
CA ALA A 57 9.40 -3.95 -13.42
C ALA A 57 10.77 -3.28 -13.60
N ALA A 58 10.79 -2.04 -14.09
CA ALA A 58 12.05 -1.28 -14.20
C ALA A 58 12.57 -0.78 -12.85
N GLU A 59 11.67 -0.63 -11.88
CA GLU A 59 11.97 -0.19 -10.51
C GLU A 59 11.32 -1.19 -9.55
N CYS A 60 12.03 -1.55 -8.49
CA CYS A 60 11.48 -2.27 -7.34
C CYS A 60 11.78 -1.48 -6.08
N GLY A 61 10.91 -1.59 -5.06
CA GLY A 61 11.01 -0.87 -3.79
C GLY A 61 12.16 -1.32 -2.88
N GLY A 62 13.32 -1.69 -3.44
CA GLY A 62 14.50 -2.21 -2.74
C GLY A 62 14.96 -3.55 -3.32
N THR A 63 14.04 -4.52 -3.45
CA THR A 63 14.27 -5.82 -4.08
C THR A 63 13.00 -6.30 -4.78
N TYR A 64 13.11 -7.27 -5.69
CA TYR A 64 11.94 -7.93 -6.29
C TYR A 64 11.43 -9.02 -5.36
N THR A 65 10.23 -8.85 -4.84
CA THR A 65 9.60 -9.78 -3.89
C THR A 65 8.70 -10.78 -4.62
N ARG A 66 9.04 -12.06 -4.47
CA ARG A 66 8.30 -13.17 -5.05
C ARG A 66 8.26 -14.34 -4.09
N ALA A 67 7.07 -14.94 -3.95
CA ALA A 67 6.87 -16.20 -3.26
C ALA A 67 6.25 -17.23 -4.19
N GLU A 68 6.47 -18.52 -3.88
CA GLU A 68 5.71 -19.58 -4.52
C GLU A 68 4.23 -19.44 -4.11
N PRO A 69 3.26 -19.70 -5.01
CA PRO A 69 1.86 -19.50 -4.64
C PRO A 69 1.38 -20.36 -3.46
N SER A 70 2.03 -21.49 -3.19
CA SER A 70 1.77 -22.35 -2.02
C SER A 70 1.95 -21.61 -0.68
N ILE A 71 2.75 -20.53 -0.63
CA ILE A 71 2.95 -19.73 0.58
C ILE A 71 1.64 -19.09 1.06
N LEU A 72 0.67 -18.85 0.17
CA LEU A 72 -0.65 -18.38 0.59
C LEU A 72 -1.35 -19.44 1.45
N GLU A 73 -1.23 -20.72 1.12
CA GLU A 73 -1.80 -21.81 1.92
C GLU A 73 -1.12 -21.90 3.30
N ASP A 74 0.18 -21.62 3.38
CA ASP A 74 0.88 -21.51 4.66
C ASP A 74 0.36 -20.35 5.51
N LEU A 75 0.13 -19.17 4.92
CA LEU A 75 -0.44 -18.02 5.64
C LEU A 75 -1.85 -18.32 6.15
N LEU A 76 -2.67 -18.98 5.35
CA LEU A 76 -4.00 -19.45 5.78
C LEU A 76 -3.87 -20.51 6.89
N TRP A 77 -2.93 -21.45 6.77
CA TRP A 77 -2.64 -22.43 7.82
C TRP A 77 -2.19 -21.77 9.12
N MET A 78 -1.40 -20.70 9.06
CA MET A 78 -1.00 -19.91 10.24
C MET A 78 -2.20 -19.27 10.94
N GLY A 79 -3.30 -19.04 10.21
CA GLY A 79 -4.57 -18.54 10.75
C GLY A 79 -4.94 -17.14 10.30
N PHE A 80 -4.34 -16.60 9.23
CA PHE A 80 -4.71 -15.29 8.69
C PHE A 80 -5.99 -15.37 7.85
N ASP A 81 -6.91 -14.43 8.05
CA ASP A 81 -8.26 -14.43 7.47
C ASP A 81 -8.44 -13.37 6.37
N ILE A 82 -7.73 -12.25 6.47
CA ILE A 82 -7.94 -11.08 5.60
C ILE A 82 -6.61 -10.40 5.27
N PHE A 83 -6.41 -10.07 3.99
CA PHE A 83 -5.09 -9.71 3.47
C PHE A 83 -5.10 -8.34 2.80
N SER A 84 -4.13 -7.47 3.14
CA SER A 84 -3.84 -6.32 2.29
C SER A 84 -2.87 -6.68 1.19
N THR A 85 -3.00 -5.97 0.07
CA THR A 85 -2.17 -6.17 -1.12
C THR A 85 -1.64 -4.86 -1.70
N ALA A 86 -2.06 -3.68 -1.18
CA ALA A 86 -1.45 -2.41 -1.58
C ALA A 86 -0.16 -2.19 -0.77
N ASN A 87 0.98 -2.28 -1.45
CA ASN A 87 2.30 -2.02 -0.91
C ASN A 87 3.24 -1.60 -2.05
N ASN A 88 4.46 -1.17 -1.72
CA ASN A 88 5.48 -0.81 -2.69
C ASN A 88 5.81 -1.94 -3.69
N HIS A 89 5.60 -3.20 -3.28
CA HIS A 89 5.94 -4.40 -4.02
C HIS A 89 4.81 -4.96 -4.91
N SER A 90 3.60 -4.41 -4.86
CA SER A 90 2.43 -4.95 -5.60
C SER A 90 2.64 -5.11 -7.11
N LEU A 91 3.59 -4.38 -7.70
CA LEU A 91 3.88 -4.38 -9.14
C LEU A 91 5.33 -4.74 -9.48
N ASP A 92 6.07 -5.39 -8.58
CA ASP A 92 7.46 -5.83 -8.85
C ASP A 92 7.56 -6.68 -10.11
N TYR A 93 6.54 -7.49 -10.41
CA TYR A 93 6.46 -8.32 -11.61
C TYR A 93 5.36 -7.86 -12.58
N MET A 94 5.13 -6.55 -12.61
CA MET A 94 4.18 -5.87 -13.47
C MET A 94 2.78 -6.50 -13.38
N TYR A 95 1.97 -6.39 -14.44
CA TYR A 95 0.60 -6.89 -14.43
C TYR A 95 0.52 -8.42 -14.34
N GLY A 96 1.53 -9.15 -14.81
CA GLY A 96 1.56 -10.61 -14.69
C GLY A 96 1.63 -11.07 -13.24
N GLY A 97 2.57 -10.53 -12.45
CA GLY A 97 2.69 -10.85 -11.03
C GLY A 97 1.47 -10.40 -10.21
N LEU A 98 0.96 -9.20 -10.51
CA LEU A 98 -0.26 -8.67 -9.89
C LEU A 98 -1.46 -9.59 -10.12
N PHE A 99 -1.70 -9.98 -11.38
CA PHE A 99 -2.84 -10.82 -11.72
C PHE A 99 -2.68 -12.25 -11.21
N SER A 100 -1.47 -12.82 -11.28
CA SER A 100 -1.19 -14.12 -10.66
C SER A 100 -1.50 -14.10 -9.17
N THR A 101 -1.10 -13.05 -8.44
CA THR A 101 -1.40 -12.91 -7.01
C THR A 101 -2.91 -12.84 -6.75
N ILE A 102 -3.63 -11.99 -7.50
CA ILE A 102 -5.09 -11.86 -7.41
C ILE A 102 -5.79 -13.19 -7.73
N GLU A 103 -5.31 -13.93 -8.73
CA GLU A 103 -5.88 -15.22 -9.13
C GLU A 103 -5.74 -16.28 -8.03
N HIS A 104 -4.58 -16.36 -7.36
CA HIS A 104 -4.38 -17.29 -6.24
C HIS A 104 -5.24 -16.94 -5.02
N LEU A 105 -5.34 -15.64 -4.68
CA LEU A 105 -6.24 -15.17 -3.63
C LEU A 105 -7.69 -15.55 -3.91
N LYS A 106 -8.16 -15.33 -5.15
CA LYS A 106 -9.53 -15.70 -5.56
C LYS A 106 -9.76 -17.21 -5.60
N LYS A 107 -8.78 -17.98 -6.05
CA LYS A 107 -8.87 -19.45 -6.13
C LYS A 107 -9.08 -20.09 -4.76
N LEU A 108 -8.50 -19.49 -3.71
CA LEU A 108 -8.61 -19.94 -2.33
C LEU A 108 -9.70 -19.19 -1.53
N ASP A 109 -10.55 -18.40 -2.21
CA ASP A 109 -11.62 -17.59 -1.61
C ASP A 109 -11.13 -16.68 -0.46
N VAL A 110 -9.93 -16.13 -0.63
CA VAL A 110 -9.28 -15.28 0.38
C VAL A 110 -9.77 -13.83 0.25
N PRO A 111 -10.37 -13.24 1.31
CA PRO A 111 -10.69 -11.82 1.33
C PRO A 111 -9.42 -10.96 1.24
N TYR A 112 -9.33 -10.10 0.23
CA TYR A 112 -8.19 -9.22 0.05
C TYR A 112 -8.58 -7.82 -0.46
N ALA A 113 -7.82 -6.79 -0.08
CA ALA A 113 -8.03 -5.42 -0.53
C ALA A 113 -6.73 -4.74 -0.94
N GLY A 114 -6.83 -3.69 -1.77
CA GLY A 114 -5.72 -2.79 -2.08
C GLY A 114 -5.12 -2.93 -3.47
N THR A 115 -5.46 -3.97 -4.23
CA THR A 115 -5.06 -4.14 -5.63
C THR A 115 -6.22 -4.54 -6.51
N GLY A 116 -6.16 -4.17 -7.80
CA GLY A 116 -7.22 -4.50 -8.73
C GLY A 116 -6.87 -4.24 -10.19
N LYS A 117 -7.79 -4.61 -11.10
CA LYS A 117 -7.64 -4.38 -12.54
C LYS A 117 -7.79 -2.91 -12.94
N ASN A 118 -8.32 -2.10 -12.03
CA ASN A 118 -8.50 -0.66 -12.16
C ASN A 118 -8.59 -0.03 -10.77
N LEU A 119 -8.64 1.30 -10.71
CA LEU A 119 -8.66 2.04 -9.45
C LEU A 119 -9.92 1.80 -8.60
N ALA A 120 -11.06 1.51 -9.22
CA ALA A 120 -12.28 1.22 -8.47
C ALA A 120 -12.17 -0.13 -7.74
N GLU A 121 -11.65 -1.17 -8.41
CA GLU A 121 -11.36 -2.46 -7.78
C GLU A 121 -10.30 -2.34 -6.68
N ALA A 122 -9.21 -1.61 -6.94
CA ALA A 122 -8.15 -1.46 -5.94
C ALA A 122 -8.63 -0.76 -4.66
N ARG A 123 -9.56 0.21 -4.79
CA ARG A 123 -10.19 0.94 -3.67
C ARG A 123 -11.32 0.19 -2.99
N ALA A 124 -11.85 -0.85 -3.62
CA ALA A 124 -13.00 -1.55 -3.09
C ALA A 124 -12.64 -2.22 -1.75
N PRO A 125 -13.51 -2.12 -0.73
CA PRO A 125 -13.34 -2.92 0.46
C PRO A 125 -13.53 -4.40 0.14
N CYS A 126 -12.77 -5.27 0.79
CA CYS A 126 -13.17 -6.66 0.94
C CYS A 126 -13.84 -6.87 2.28
N TYR A 127 -14.53 -8.00 2.44
CA TYR A 127 -15.27 -8.31 3.64
C TYR A 127 -15.01 -9.75 4.09
N HIS A 128 -14.80 -9.93 5.38
CA HIS A 128 -14.70 -11.23 6.05
C HIS A 128 -15.80 -11.32 7.11
N SER A 129 -16.59 -12.40 7.10
CA SER A 129 -17.72 -12.57 8.02
C SER A 129 -17.41 -13.61 9.08
N THR A 130 -17.64 -13.27 10.34
CA THR A 130 -17.40 -14.13 11.51
C THR A 130 -18.71 -14.32 12.29
N SER A 131 -18.71 -15.21 13.27
CA SER A 131 -19.85 -15.36 14.20
C SER A 131 -20.08 -14.12 15.09
N ASN A 132 -19.05 -13.27 15.23
CA ASN A 132 -19.03 -12.10 16.10
C ASN A 132 -19.11 -10.76 15.35
N GLY A 133 -19.12 -10.78 14.02
CA GLY A 133 -19.39 -9.61 13.20
C GLY A 133 -18.78 -9.73 11.81
N ARG A 134 -18.98 -8.69 11.00
CA ARG A 134 -18.38 -8.57 9.67
C ARG A 134 -17.28 -7.52 9.69
N VAL A 135 -16.11 -7.90 9.20
CA VAL A 135 -14.92 -7.06 9.08
C VAL A 135 -14.80 -6.61 7.64
N ALA A 136 -14.63 -5.31 7.41
CA ALA A 136 -14.21 -4.77 6.13
C ALA A 136 -12.74 -4.38 6.16
N LEU A 137 -12.02 -4.57 5.06
CA LEU A 137 -10.65 -4.08 4.89
C LEU A 137 -10.57 -3.16 3.68
N ILE A 138 -9.97 -1.99 3.89
CA ILE A 138 -9.48 -1.10 2.85
C ILE A 138 -7.96 -1.01 3.01
N SER A 139 -7.23 -1.20 1.92
CA SER A 139 -5.78 -1.14 1.90
C SER A 139 -5.33 -0.07 0.91
N ALA A 140 -4.40 0.78 1.34
CA ALA A 140 -3.77 1.79 0.51
C ALA A 140 -2.25 1.80 0.72
N CYS A 141 -1.53 2.43 -0.20
CA CYS A 141 -0.09 2.58 -0.12
C CYS A 141 0.31 4.02 -0.49
N SER A 142 1.27 4.62 0.23
CA SER A 142 1.84 5.93 -0.09
C SER A 142 3.24 5.84 -0.73
N THR A 143 3.98 4.77 -0.45
CA THR A 143 5.31 4.54 -1.02
C THR A 143 5.25 3.49 -2.12
N PHE A 144 5.37 3.92 -3.38
CA PHE A 144 5.31 3.00 -4.52
C PHE A 144 5.91 3.64 -5.76
N ALA A 145 6.35 2.81 -6.71
CA ALA A 145 6.79 3.28 -8.02
C ALA A 145 5.60 3.87 -8.79
N ASN A 146 5.79 5.01 -9.47
CA ASN A 146 4.68 5.78 -10.08
C ASN A 146 3.79 4.96 -11.03
N PHE A 147 4.36 3.97 -11.73
CA PHE A 147 3.63 3.08 -12.63
C PHE A 147 2.75 2.06 -11.89
N GLY A 148 3.01 1.80 -10.61
CA GLY A 148 2.31 0.83 -9.78
C GLY A 148 0.88 1.24 -9.38
N ARG A 149 0.58 2.53 -9.52
CA ARG A 149 -0.72 3.11 -9.17
C ARG A 149 -1.84 2.65 -10.10
N ALA A 150 -2.93 2.12 -9.54
CA ALA A 150 -4.14 1.84 -10.30
C ALA A 150 -4.75 3.12 -10.93
N GLY A 151 -5.37 2.97 -12.11
CA GLY A 151 -5.97 4.07 -12.86
C GLY A 151 -7.47 3.88 -13.09
N HIS A 152 -8.20 5.00 -13.19
CA HIS A 152 -9.63 4.97 -13.50
C HIS A 152 -9.90 4.28 -14.84
N GLN A 153 -10.98 3.51 -14.86
CA GLN A 153 -11.58 3.00 -16.09
C GLN A 153 -12.52 4.07 -16.68
N ARG A 154 -12.59 4.13 -18.02
CA ARG A 154 -13.59 4.90 -18.75
C ARG A 154 -14.48 3.97 -19.57
N ARG A 155 -15.53 4.51 -20.19
CA ARG A 155 -16.42 3.72 -21.05
C ARG A 155 -15.71 3.13 -22.27
N ASP A 156 -14.73 3.86 -22.79
CA ASP A 156 -13.97 3.57 -24.02
C ASP A 156 -12.60 2.91 -23.76
N MET A 157 -12.16 2.83 -22.50
CA MET A 157 -10.80 2.46 -22.16
C MET A 157 -10.74 1.71 -20.83
N LYS A 158 -10.02 0.58 -20.82
CA LYS A 158 -9.76 -0.20 -19.60
C LYS A 158 -9.03 0.67 -18.57
N GLY A 159 -9.31 0.46 -17.29
CA GLY A 159 -8.50 1.07 -16.23
C GLY A 159 -7.09 0.50 -16.22
N ARG A 160 -6.17 1.22 -15.56
CA ARG A 160 -4.81 0.72 -15.34
C ARG A 160 -4.80 -0.20 -14.12
N PRO A 161 -4.34 -1.46 -14.23
CA PRO A 161 -4.17 -2.34 -13.09
C PRO A 161 -3.14 -1.77 -12.10
N GLY A 162 -3.36 -2.01 -10.82
CA GLY A 162 -2.36 -1.72 -9.81
C GLY A 162 -2.93 -1.59 -8.41
N LEU A 163 -2.18 -0.89 -7.55
CA LEU A 163 -2.54 -0.67 -6.15
C LEU A 163 -3.41 0.57 -5.93
N ASN A 164 -4.09 0.61 -4.78
CA ASN A 164 -4.83 1.76 -4.29
C ASN A 164 -3.88 2.82 -3.69
N PRO A 165 -3.74 4.00 -4.32
CA PRO A 165 -2.82 5.01 -3.85
C PRO A 165 -3.39 5.83 -2.70
N LEU A 166 -2.53 6.19 -1.75
CA LEU A 166 -2.64 7.39 -0.93
C LEU A 166 -1.39 8.25 -1.17
N ARG A 167 -1.35 8.95 -2.31
CA ARG A 167 -0.23 9.86 -2.61
C ARG A 167 -0.13 10.94 -1.54
N TYR A 168 1.02 11.58 -1.48
CA TYR A 168 1.25 12.76 -0.67
C TYR A 168 1.94 13.85 -1.50
N LEU A 169 1.71 15.09 -1.09
CA LEU A 169 2.48 16.26 -1.50
C LEU A 169 3.63 16.41 -0.53
N SER A 170 4.82 16.78 -1.02
CA SER A 170 5.98 17.10 -0.19
C SER A 170 6.54 18.47 -0.54
N TRP A 171 7.04 19.16 0.48
CA TRP A 171 7.81 20.39 0.34
C TRP A 171 8.78 20.53 1.50
N PHE A 172 9.80 21.35 1.31
CA PHE A 172 10.68 21.77 2.39
C PHE A 172 10.20 23.11 2.93
N GLU A 173 10.02 23.20 4.23
CA GLU A 173 10.01 24.48 4.91
C GLU A 173 11.46 24.94 5.07
N ALA A 174 11.74 26.21 4.75
CA ALA A 174 13.06 26.80 4.84
C ALA A 174 12.96 28.27 5.25
N LYS A 175 14.00 28.78 5.93
CA LYS A 175 14.05 30.20 6.28
C LYS A 175 14.12 31.06 5.00
N PRO A 176 13.56 32.28 5.00
CA PRO A 176 13.61 33.17 3.84
C PRO A 176 15.02 33.37 3.27
N GLU A 177 16.03 33.48 4.14
CA GLU A 177 17.43 33.67 3.72
C GLU A 177 17.98 32.45 2.97
N THR A 178 17.51 31.25 3.30
CA THR A 178 17.87 30.02 2.58
C THR A 178 17.26 30.03 1.18
N ILE A 179 16.01 30.46 1.03
CA ILE A 179 15.35 30.55 -0.27
C ILE A 179 16.06 31.57 -1.18
N GLU A 180 16.49 32.71 -0.64
CA GLU A 180 17.27 33.69 -1.41
C GLU A 180 18.62 33.13 -1.88
N LYS A 181 19.28 32.30 -1.07
CA LYS A 181 20.49 31.60 -1.51
C LYS A 181 20.20 30.61 -2.63
N LEU A 182 19.09 29.87 -2.57
CA LEU A 182 18.70 28.95 -3.65
C LEU A 182 18.48 29.71 -4.98
N LYS A 183 17.83 30.88 -4.93
CA LYS A 183 17.69 31.76 -6.10
C LYS A 183 19.02 32.20 -6.69
N GLN A 184 20.03 32.47 -5.86
CA GLN A 184 21.37 32.81 -6.33
C GLN A 184 22.05 31.62 -7.01
N VAL A 185 21.98 30.44 -6.39
CA VAL A 185 22.51 29.19 -6.96
C VAL A 185 21.85 28.86 -8.29
N GLU A 186 20.53 29.05 -8.40
CA GLU A 186 19.78 28.80 -9.64
C GLU A 186 20.29 29.66 -10.80
N LYS A 187 20.55 30.96 -10.53
CA LYS A 187 21.13 31.89 -11.50
C LYS A 187 22.57 31.52 -11.86
N GLU A 188 23.38 31.16 -10.87
CA GLU A 188 24.78 30.77 -11.07
C GLU A 188 24.90 29.51 -11.94
N LEU A 189 24.04 28.52 -11.70
CA LEU A 189 23.99 27.28 -12.46
C LEU A 189 23.26 27.39 -13.80
N ASN A 190 22.64 28.54 -14.08
CA ASN A 190 21.83 28.78 -15.28
C ASN A 190 20.77 27.67 -15.49
N LEU A 191 20.05 27.32 -14.42
CA LEU A 191 19.02 26.28 -14.49
C LEU A 191 17.82 26.75 -15.32
N PRO A 192 17.07 25.83 -15.95
CA PRO A 192 15.86 26.19 -16.68
C PRO A 192 14.80 26.81 -15.76
N ASP A 193 14.16 27.88 -16.24
CA ASP A 193 13.04 28.49 -15.55
C ASP A 193 11.89 27.49 -15.36
N VAL A 194 11.36 27.45 -14.14
CA VAL A 194 10.18 26.67 -13.78
C VAL A 194 9.06 27.59 -13.31
N VAL A 195 7.82 27.18 -13.53
CA VAL A 195 6.65 27.94 -13.05
C VAL A 195 6.68 27.97 -11.52
N GLN A 196 6.68 29.18 -10.97
CA GLN A 196 6.67 29.43 -9.53
C GLN A 196 5.23 29.59 -9.03
N GLU A 197 4.98 29.19 -7.79
CA GLU A 197 3.70 29.46 -7.10
C GLU A 197 3.82 30.74 -6.27
N GLU A 198 2.70 31.40 -5.98
CA GLU A 198 2.70 32.65 -5.18
C GLU A 198 3.25 32.44 -3.77
N ASP A 199 2.99 31.27 -3.16
CA ASP A 199 3.37 30.94 -1.79
C ASP A 199 4.57 29.96 -1.68
N ALA A 200 5.27 29.69 -2.78
CA ALA A 200 6.36 28.71 -2.80
C ALA A 200 7.43 29.00 -3.86
N TYR A 201 8.63 28.48 -3.64
CA TYR A 201 9.73 28.52 -4.58
C TYR A 201 10.15 27.12 -5.01
N TYR A 202 10.22 26.87 -6.30
CA TYR A 202 10.71 25.64 -6.89
C TYR A 202 12.17 25.81 -7.26
N PHE A 203 13.02 24.99 -6.64
CA PHE A 203 14.44 24.87 -6.97
C PHE A 203 14.71 23.43 -7.41
N ASN A 204 15.19 23.24 -8.64
CA ASN A 204 15.45 21.91 -9.23
C ASN A 204 14.28 20.92 -9.02
N ARG A 205 13.05 21.33 -9.37
CA ARG A 205 11.78 20.58 -9.20
C ARG A 205 11.39 20.26 -7.74
N THR A 206 12.14 20.75 -6.76
CA THR A 206 11.81 20.60 -5.34
C THR A 206 11.11 21.85 -4.83
N LYS A 207 9.98 21.67 -4.14
CA LYS A 207 9.18 22.76 -3.59
C LYS A 207 9.72 23.23 -2.24
N PHE A 208 9.91 24.53 -2.08
CA PHE A 208 10.30 25.20 -0.85
C PHE A 208 9.23 26.21 -0.44
N ARG A 209 8.93 26.32 0.86
CA ARG A 209 8.07 27.35 1.44
C ARG A 209 8.80 28.07 2.56
N ALA A 210 8.62 29.38 2.61
CA ALA A 210 9.18 30.18 3.69
C ALA A 210 8.53 29.79 5.03
N GLY A 211 9.33 29.56 6.06
CA GLY A 211 8.86 29.27 7.41
C GLY A 211 10.00 29.17 8.42
N ASP A 212 9.64 29.23 9.71
CA ASP A 212 10.57 29.33 10.82
C ASP A 212 11.11 27.97 11.29
N ASN A 213 10.49 26.87 10.84
CA ASN A 213 10.86 25.51 11.25
C ASN A 213 11.36 24.71 10.06
N PRO A 214 12.65 24.80 9.69
CA PRO A 214 13.18 24.08 8.54
C PRO A 214 12.92 22.57 8.62
N GLY A 215 12.60 21.97 7.48
CA GLY A 215 12.46 20.52 7.37
C GLY A 215 11.45 20.09 6.33
N MET A 216 11.42 18.79 6.05
CA MET A 216 10.46 18.21 5.14
C MET A 216 9.05 18.26 5.74
N ARG A 217 8.07 18.54 4.90
CA ARG A 217 6.65 18.49 5.19
C ARG A 217 5.98 17.58 4.18
N THR A 218 5.01 16.81 4.65
CA THR A 218 4.16 15.98 3.80
C THR A 218 2.70 16.25 4.11
N LYS A 219 1.85 16.12 3.10
CA LYS A 219 0.39 16.19 3.25
C LYS A 219 -0.25 15.20 2.30
N ALA A 220 -1.17 14.39 2.78
CA ALA A 220 -1.90 13.46 1.93
C ALA A 220 -2.58 14.19 0.76
N HIS A 221 -2.54 13.56 -0.42
CA HIS A 221 -3.15 14.10 -1.62
C HIS A 221 -4.67 14.14 -1.41
N PRO A 222 -5.32 15.31 -1.53
CA PRO A 222 -6.72 15.50 -1.13
C PRO A 222 -7.68 14.60 -1.90
N GLY A 223 -7.44 14.38 -3.20
CA GLY A 223 -8.25 13.47 -4.01
C GLY A 223 -8.15 12.01 -3.56
N ASP A 224 -6.96 11.49 -3.27
CA ASP A 224 -6.80 10.11 -2.81
C ASP A 224 -7.36 9.94 -1.40
N MET A 225 -7.15 10.93 -0.52
CA MET A 225 -7.71 10.96 0.83
C MET A 225 -9.24 10.91 0.80
N LYS A 226 -9.88 11.78 0.01
CA LYS A 226 -11.34 11.82 -0.14
C LYS A 226 -11.89 10.45 -0.57
N GLU A 227 -11.29 9.86 -1.60
CA GLU A 227 -11.81 8.62 -2.19
C GLU A 227 -11.59 7.40 -1.30
N ASN A 228 -10.47 7.36 -0.54
CA ASN A 228 -10.29 6.34 0.50
C ASN A 228 -11.31 6.53 1.65
N LEU A 229 -11.55 7.76 2.08
CA LEU A 229 -12.58 8.05 3.10
C LEU A 229 -13.98 7.69 2.62
N ASP A 230 -14.30 7.88 1.34
CA ASP A 230 -15.58 7.48 0.77
C ASP A 230 -15.72 5.94 0.76
N SER A 231 -14.67 5.21 0.41
CA SER A 231 -14.64 3.74 0.53
C SER A 231 -14.83 3.26 1.97
N ILE A 232 -14.17 3.90 2.94
CA ILE A 232 -14.34 3.62 4.39
C ILE A 232 -15.79 3.86 4.83
N LYS A 233 -16.42 4.96 4.40
CA LYS A 233 -17.82 5.27 4.73
C LYS A 233 -18.78 4.25 4.15
N ASP A 234 -18.54 3.78 2.92
CA ASP A 234 -19.38 2.76 2.30
C ASP A 234 -19.19 1.39 2.95
N ALA A 235 -17.97 1.06 3.36
CA ALA A 235 -17.68 -0.15 4.14
C ALA A 235 -18.38 -0.15 5.51
N ALA A 236 -18.36 0.99 6.21
CA ALA A 236 -18.99 1.15 7.53
C ALA A 236 -20.52 0.96 7.52
N LYS A 237 -21.18 0.99 6.34
CA LYS A 237 -22.61 0.68 6.21
C LYS A 237 -22.91 -0.82 6.17
N GLN A 238 -21.90 -1.65 5.92
CA GLN A 238 -22.05 -3.08 5.61
C GLN A 238 -21.24 -4.00 6.53
N ALA A 239 -20.42 -3.43 7.41
CA ALA A 239 -19.52 -4.14 8.32
C ALA A 239 -19.64 -3.56 9.74
N ASP A 240 -19.48 -4.42 10.74
CA ASP A 240 -19.43 -4.04 12.15
C ASP A 240 -18.07 -3.42 12.50
N TRP A 241 -17.01 -3.86 11.81
CA TRP A 241 -15.63 -3.40 12.00
C TRP A 241 -15.02 -3.01 10.66
N VAL A 242 -14.34 -1.85 10.60
CA VAL A 242 -13.65 -1.39 9.40
C VAL A 242 -12.17 -1.21 9.70
N LEU A 243 -11.34 -1.97 9.01
CA LEU A 243 -9.89 -1.85 9.02
C LEU A 243 -9.45 -1.00 7.83
N PHE A 244 -8.67 0.03 8.10
CA PHE A 244 -7.91 0.74 7.09
C PHE A 244 -6.43 0.51 7.34
N THR A 245 -5.71 0.03 6.34
CA THR A 245 -4.26 -0.16 6.41
C THR A 245 -3.56 0.69 5.36
N LEU A 246 -2.41 1.24 5.75
CA LEU A 246 -1.54 2.06 4.92
C LEU A 246 -0.13 1.51 4.97
N HIS A 247 0.37 1.06 3.82
CA HIS A 247 1.80 0.76 3.65
C HIS A 247 2.54 2.05 3.26
N ALA A 248 3.50 2.48 4.09
CA ALA A 248 4.17 3.77 4.00
C ALA A 248 5.59 3.73 4.58
N HIS A 249 6.52 4.40 3.92
CA HIS A 249 7.92 4.59 4.34
C HIS A 249 8.24 6.06 4.66
N GLU A 250 7.23 6.95 4.69
CA GLU A 250 7.40 8.38 4.99
C GLU A 250 7.55 8.69 6.49
N GLY A 251 7.88 7.69 7.31
CA GLY A 251 8.18 7.86 8.72
C GLY A 251 9.49 8.64 8.91
N LEU A 252 9.49 9.65 9.79
CA LEU A 252 10.73 10.24 10.25
C LEU A 252 11.45 9.21 11.11
N LEU A 253 12.67 8.81 10.71
CA LEU A 253 13.62 8.17 11.62
C LEU A 253 13.86 9.17 12.75
N ARG A 254 13.26 8.93 13.92
CA ARG A 254 13.55 9.66 15.15
C ARG A 254 14.70 9.01 15.87
#